data_AF-A0A7V4Y3C3-F1
#
_entry.id   AF-A0A7V4Y3C3-F1
#
_cell.length_a   1.000
_cell.length_b   1.000
_cell.length_c   1.000
_cell.angle_alpha   90.00
_cell.angle_beta   90.00
_cell.angle_gamma   90.00
#
_symmetry.space_group_name_H-M   'P 1'
#
loop_
_entity.id
_entity.type
_entity.pdbx_description
1 polymer ?
#
loop_
_entity_poly.entity_id
_entity_poly.type
_entity_poly.pdbx_seq_one_letter_code
_entity_poly.pdbx_strand_id
1 'polypeptide(L)'
;MSEKQSVIREERRVARVEPINRMQMVMRTINIERLVEEDHPVRALWEFIGRMDLKSQSAGQMNRRGVDPEFRSEAFSYDPCSDTFTCPAGKVLTYEDKEECPGKVNYRYRAVFSECQACRFRDKCCPTATTKGRTIVRGVDHPVVVAFVKKMASEEAEKIYRTRGAVAEFPNAWIKDKIGLRQFHLRGLVKVCIEALWACLTYNLQQWI
;
A
#
# COMPACT_ATOMS: atom_id res chain seq x y z
N MET A 1 -60.33 57.00 -36.16
CA MET A 1 -58.92 57.26 -35.80
C MET A 1 -58.71 56.87 -34.34
N SER A 2 -57.58 56.23 -34.05
CA SER A 2 -57.02 55.93 -32.71
C SER A 2 -57.85 55.02 -31.80
N GLU A 3 -57.31 54.03 -31.09
CA GLU A 3 -55.94 53.57 -30.93
C GLU A 3 -56.02 52.15 -30.34
N LYS A 4 -55.33 51.19 -30.95
CA LYS A 4 -55.10 49.88 -30.36
C LYS A 4 -53.94 50.05 -29.37
N GLN A 5 -54.22 49.97 -28.06
CA GLN A 5 -53.15 49.85 -27.06
C GLN A 5 -52.97 48.38 -26.69
N SER A 6 -51.98 47.76 -27.32
CA SER A 6 -51.41 46.47 -26.96
C SER A 6 -50.61 46.61 -25.67
N VAL A 7 -51.13 46.08 -24.56
CA VAL A 7 -50.37 45.93 -23.31
C VAL A 7 -49.61 44.60 -23.39
N ILE A 8 -48.34 44.67 -23.76
CA ILE A 8 -47.42 43.53 -23.61
C ILE A 8 -47.10 43.42 -22.12
N ARG A 9 -47.71 42.46 -21.43
CA ARG A 9 -47.35 42.09 -20.06
C ARG A 9 -46.11 41.20 -20.13
N GLU A 10 -44.95 41.78 -19.89
CA GLU A 10 -43.70 41.06 -19.73
C GLU A 10 -43.70 40.38 -18.34
N GLU A 11 -44.19 39.14 -18.28
CA GLU A 11 -44.11 38.32 -17.08
C GLU A 11 -42.64 37.98 -16.80
N ARG A 12 -42.01 38.74 -15.89
CA ARG A 12 -40.73 38.36 -15.29
C ARG A 12 -40.87 37.00 -14.64
N ARG A 13 -40.30 35.96 -15.26
CA ARG A 13 -40.12 34.66 -14.63
C ARG A 13 -39.33 34.85 -13.34
N VAL A 14 -40.00 34.69 -12.21
CA VAL A 14 -39.34 34.62 -10.90
C VAL A 14 -38.41 33.41 -10.95
N ALA A 15 -37.11 33.64 -10.75
CA ALA A 15 -36.14 32.56 -10.68
C ALA A 15 -36.56 31.60 -9.56
N ARG A 16 -36.78 30.33 -9.88
CA ARG A 16 -36.96 29.27 -8.88
C ARG A 16 -35.59 29.00 -8.24
N VAL A 17 -35.22 29.82 -7.27
CA VAL A 17 -34.02 29.59 -6.46
C VAL A 17 -34.50 29.03 -5.13
N GLU A 18 -34.31 27.73 -4.95
CA GLU A 18 -34.42 27.13 -3.62
C GLU A 18 -33.21 27.58 -2.79
N PRO A 19 -33.41 28.13 -1.58
CA PRO A 19 -32.31 28.47 -0.69
C PRO A 19 -31.55 27.19 -0.35
N ILE A 20 -30.25 27.16 -0.67
CA ILE A 20 -29.36 26.04 -0.35
C ILE A 20 -29.45 25.77 1.16
N ASN A 21 -29.98 24.60 1.53
CA ASN A 21 -30.02 24.16 2.92
C ASN A 21 -28.58 23.87 3.39
N ARG A 22 -28.00 24.83 4.10
CA ARG A 22 -26.62 24.76 4.62
C ARG A 22 -26.44 23.72 5.71
N MET A 23 -27.53 23.09 6.19
CA MET A 23 -27.49 21.96 7.12
C MET A 23 -27.39 20.60 6.40
N GLN A 24 -27.41 20.56 5.07
CA GLN A 24 -27.48 19.30 4.30
C GLN A 24 -26.09 18.69 3.96
N MET A 25 -24.98 19.28 4.41
CA MET A 25 -23.66 18.64 4.30
C MET A 25 -23.08 18.38 5.68
N VAL A 26 -23.50 17.29 6.29
CA VAL A 26 -22.82 16.76 7.48
C VAL A 26 -21.77 15.76 7.01
N MET A 27 -20.49 16.09 7.16
CA MET A 27 -19.44 15.07 7.09
C MET A 27 -19.57 14.19 8.33
N ARG A 28 -19.97 12.94 8.13
CA ARG A 28 -19.88 11.92 9.16
C ARG A 28 -18.74 10.97 8.84
N THR A 29 -18.12 10.50 9.89
CA THR A 29 -17.29 9.29 9.94
C THR A 29 -18.16 8.12 9.47
N ILE A 30 -18.14 7.80 8.18
CA ILE A 30 -18.89 6.67 7.67
C ILE A 30 -17.93 5.55 7.33
N ASN A 31 -18.08 4.41 8.02
CA ASN A 31 -17.41 3.19 7.64
C ASN A 31 -18.00 2.72 6.30
N ILE A 32 -17.19 2.78 5.24
CA ILE A 32 -17.58 2.40 3.88
C ILE A 32 -18.03 0.93 3.83
N GLU A 33 -17.45 0.04 4.64
CA GLU A 33 -17.89 -1.37 4.73
C GLU A 33 -19.34 -1.51 5.20
N ARG A 34 -19.83 -0.57 6.00
CA ARG A 34 -21.22 -0.56 6.49
C ARG A 34 -22.21 0.08 5.51
N LEU A 35 -21.73 0.83 4.52
CA LEU A 35 -22.55 1.46 3.48
C LEU A 35 -22.78 0.56 2.28
N VAL A 36 -21.93 -0.44 2.12
CA VAL A 36 -22.02 -1.40 1.05
C VAL A 36 -22.93 -2.52 1.53
N GLU A 37 -24.16 -2.58 1.00
CA GLU A 37 -25.13 -3.66 1.27
C GLU A 37 -24.49 -5.05 1.10
N GLU A 38 -25.01 -6.05 1.80
CA GLU A 38 -24.44 -7.42 1.82
C GLU A 38 -24.36 -8.04 0.42
N ASP A 39 -25.28 -7.66 -0.48
CA ASP A 39 -25.38 -8.20 -1.83
C ASP A 39 -24.58 -7.42 -2.88
N HIS A 40 -23.86 -6.35 -2.48
CA HIS A 40 -23.19 -5.49 -3.45
C HIS A 40 -21.97 -6.18 -4.07
N PRO A 41 -21.78 -6.15 -5.40
CA PRO A 41 -20.74 -6.92 -6.10
C PRO A 41 -19.30 -6.60 -5.66
N VAL A 42 -19.06 -5.40 -5.12
CA VAL A 42 -17.74 -5.04 -4.55
C VAL A 42 -17.35 -5.92 -3.36
N ARG A 43 -18.31 -6.48 -2.61
CA ARG A 43 -18.04 -7.42 -1.52
C ARG A 43 -17.45 -8.72 -2.04
N ALA A 44 -17.89 -9.21 -3.19
CA ALA A 44 -17.30 -10.38 -3.83
C ALA A 44 -15.83 -10.14 -4.22
N LEU A 45 -15.49 -8.92 -4.68
CA LEU A 45 -14.10 -8.54 -4.94
C LEU A 45 -13.28 -8.48 -3.64
N TRP A 46 -13.82 -7.90 -2.58
CA TRP A 46 -13.14 -7.84 -1.27
C TRP A 46 -12.92 -9.22 -0.67
N GLU A 47 -13.92 -10.08 -0.72
CA GLU A 47 -13.83 -11.46 -0.24
C GLU A 47 -12.81 -12.25 -1.06
N PHE A 48 -12.81 -12.06 -2.39
CA PHE A 48 -11.82 -12.66 -3.28
C PHE A 48 -10.39 -12.22 -2.93
N ILE A 49 -10.16 -10.90 -2.81
CA ILE A 49 -8.84 -10.34 -2.46
C ILE A 49 -8.44 -10.78 -1.05
N GLY A 50 -9.37 -10.79 -0.09
CA GLY A 50 -9.13 -11.23 1.28
C GLY A 50 -8.76 -12.72 1.38
N ARG A 51 -9.21 -13.55 0.42
CA ARG A 51 -8.83 -14.95 0.28
C ARG A 51 -7.50 -15.18 -0.46
N MET A 52 -6.93 -14.14 -1.10
CA MET A 52 -5.67 -14.30 -1.81
C MET A 52 -4.49 -14.37 -0.81
N ASP A 53 -3.78 -15.49 -0.81
CA ASP A 53 -2.49 -15.58 -0.13
C ASP A 53 -1.42 -14.85 -0.95
N LEU A 54 -1.16 -13.59 -0.59
CA LEU A 54 -0.13 -12.77 -1.23
C LEU A 54 1.30 -13.27 -0.98
N LYS A 55 1.52 -14.23 -0.07
CA LYS A 55 2.82 -14.90 0.09
C LYS A 55 3.23 -15.67 -1.19
N SER A 56 2.25 -16.03 -2.02
CA SER A 56 2.45 -16.78 -3.27
C SER A 56 3.07 -15.98 -4.43
N GLN A 57 3.23 -14.66 -4.31
CA GLN A 57 3.81 -13.86 -5.41
C GLN A 57 5.26 -14.23 -5.73
N SER A 58 6.03 -14.64 -4.72
CA SER A 58 7.39 -15.18 -4.90
C SER A 58 7.35 -16.49 -5.69
N ALA A 59 6.39 -17.38 -5.39
CA ALA A 59 6.18 -18.63 -6.11
C ALA A 59 5.82 -18.38 -7.59
N GLY A 60 4.99 -17.38 -7.88
CA GLY A 60 4.65 -16.99 -9.25
C GLY A 60 5.87 -16.54 -10.07
N GLN A 61 6.77 -15.76 -9.46
CA GLN A 61 8.03 -15.36 -10.11
C GLN A 61 8.95 -16.56 -10.34
N MET A 62 9.04 -17.49 -9.39
CA MET A 62 9.87 -18.70 -9.51
C MET A 62 9.33 -19.66 -10.58
N ASN A 63 8.01 -19.78 -10.72
CA ASN A 63 7.36 -20.57 -11.77
C ASN A 63 7.66 -20.01 -13.17
N ARG A 64 7.63 -18.68 -13.34
CA ARG A 64 8.01 -18.04 -14.62
C ARG A 64 9.48 -18.30 -14.98
N ARG A 65 10.32 -18.48 -13.97
CA ARG A 65 11.73 -18.86 -14.14
C ARG A 65 11.91 -20.37 -14.32
N GLY A 66 10.86 -21.19 -14.29
CA GLY A 66 10.95 -22.64 -14.43
C GLY A 66 11.60 -23.36 -13.24
N VAL A 67 11.62 -22.75 -12.06
CA VAL A 67 12.19 -23.35 -10.85
C VAL A 67 11.15 -24.26 -10.18
N ASP A 68 11.52 -25.53 -9.99
CA ASP A 68 10.68 -26.53 -9.35
C ASP A 68 10.40 -26.16 -7.87
N PRO A 69 9.19 -26.43 -7.33
CA PRO A 69 8.86 -26.22 -5.91
C PRO A 69 9.91 -26.71 -4.91
N GLU A 70 10.56 -27.84 -5.19
CA GLU A 70 11.58 -28.44 -4.30
C GLU A 70 12.85 -27.59 -4.16
N PHE A 71 13.10 -26.65 -5.07
CA PHE A 71 14.29 -25.78 -5.06
C PHE A 71 13.94 -24.31 -4.78
N ARG A 72 12.77 -24.03 -4.20
CA ARG A 72 12.37 -22.70 -3.74
C ARG A 72 13.07 -22.33 -2.43
N SER A 73 13.01 -21.05 -2.06
CA SER A 73 13.68 -20.51 -0.87
C SER A 73 13.33 -21.24 0.44
N GLU A 74 12.12 -21.81 0.53
CA GLU A 74 11.62 -22.58 1.68
C GLU A 74 12.36 -23.90 1.90
N ALA A 75 12.91 -24.50 0.85
CA ALA A 75 13.62 -25.77 0.92
C ALA A 75 15.10 -25.61 1.32
N PHE A 76 15.60 -24.37 1.49
CA PHE A 76 16.96 -24.12 1.94
C PHE A 76 16.98 -24.01 3.47
N SER A 77 17.83 -24.80 4.13
CA SER A 77 18.01 -24.74 5.58
C SER A 77 19.11 -23.74 5.93
N TYR A 78 18.86 -22.91 6.94
CA TYR A 78 19.84 -21.97 7.48
C TYR A 78 20.49 -22.56 8.74
N ASP A 79 21.82 -22.59 8.78
CA ASP A 79 22.57 -22.94 9.99
C ASP A 79 23.06 -21.65 10.69
N PRO A 80 22.55 -21.32 11.89
CA PRO A 80 22.96 -20.15 12.65
C PRO A 80 24.41 -20.18 13.13
N CYS A 81 25.01 -21.37 13.29
CA CYS A 81 26.37 -21.50 13.82
C CYS A 81 27.44 -21.11 12.80
N SER A 82 27.24 -21.48 11.54
CA SER A 82 28.17 -21.22 10.44
C SER A 82 27.79 -20.01 9.57
N ASP A 83 26.61 -19.42 9.77
CA ASP A 83 26.01 -18.39 8.88
C ASP A 83 26.02 -18.84 7.41
N THR A 84 25.59 -20.08 7.19
CA THR A 84 25.50 -20.68 5.85
C THR A 84 24.12 -21.23 5.56
N PHE A 85 23.79 -21.30 4.27
CA PHE A 85 22.58 -21.96 3.80
C PHE A 85 22.94 -23.30 3.13
N THR A 86 22.15 -24.34 3.39
CA THR A 86 22.28 -25.62 2.71
C THR A 86 21.16 -25.77 1.68
N CYS A 87 21.56 -26.06 0.44
CA CYS A 87 20.66 -26.42 -0.65
C CYS A 87 20.10 -27.84 -0.44
N PRO A 88 18.90 -28.19 -0.94
CA PRO A 88 18.39 -29.56 -0.97
C PRO A 88 19.35 -30.59 -1.59
N ALA A 89 20.24 -30.14 -2.48
CA ALA A 89 21.30 -30.98 -3.07
C ALA A 89 22.53 -31.17 -2.15
N GLY A 90 22.49 -30.71 -0.89
CA GLY A 90 23.57 -30.82 0.09
C GLY A 90 24.73 -29.83 -0.11
N LYS A 91 24.58 -28.81 -0.97
CA LYS A 91 25.61 -27.80 -1.25
C LYS A 91 25.47 -26.58 -0.34
N VAL A 92 26.59 -26.00 0.06
CA VAL A 92 26.64 -24.86 0.99
C VAL A 92 26.68 -23.55 0.22
N LEU A 93 25.88 -22.58 0.67
CA LEU A 93 25.84 -21.20 0.18
C LEU A 93 26.50 -20.31 1.22
N THR A 94 27.48 -19.54 0.78
CA THR A 94 28.24 -18.62 1.63
C THR A 94 27.68 -17.20 1.52
N TYR A 95 27.85 -16.42 2.58
CA TYR A 95 27.52 -14.99 2.58
C TYR A 95 28.34 -14.24 1.52
N GLU A 96 27.68 -13.39 0.73
CA GLU A 96 28.30 -12.55 -0.31
C GLU A 96 28.25 -11.08 0.09
N ASP A 97 27.04 -10.55 0.30
CA ASP A 97 26.84 -9.14 0.63
C ASP A 97 25.57 -8.91 1.44
N LYS A 98 25.44 -7.69 1.95
CA LYS A 98 24.21 -7.18 2.57
C LYS A 98 23.77 -5.92 1.86
N GLU A 99 22.47 -5.77 1.73
CA GLU A 99 21.82 -4.59 1.17
C GLU A 99 20.87 -4.01 2.23
N GLU A 100 21.14 -2.77 2.63
CA GLU A 100 20.32 -2.06 3.61
C GLU A 100 19.21 -1.32 2.87
N CYS A 101 17.98 -1.83 3.02
CA CYS A 101 16.79 -1.18 2.50
C CYS A 101 16.07 -0.43 3.63
N PRO A 102 15.25 0.58 3.32
CA PRO A 102 14.38 1.19 4.33
C PRO A 102 13.54 0.13 5.05
N GLY A 103 13.77 -0.03 6.36
CA GLY A 103 13.02 -0.95 7.22
C GLY A 103 13.45 -2.42 7.21
N LYS A 104 14.42 -2.83 6.38
CA LYS A 104 14.90 -4.23 6.33
C LYS A 104 16.33 -4.35 5.83
N VAL A 105 17.06 -5.36 6.30
CA VAL A 105 18.40 -5.70 5.80
C VAL A 105 18.31 -7.02 5.05
N ASN A 106 18.70 -7.02 3.78
CA ASN A 106 18.74 -8.20 2.95
C ASN A 106 20.15 -8.78 2.94
N TYR A 107 20.32 -9.99 3.46
CA TYR A 107 21.58 -10.73 3.40
C TYR A 107 21.55 -11.67 2.19
N ARG A 108 22.57 -11.59 1.33
CA ARG A 108 22.69 -12.38 0.12
C ARG A 108 23.67 -13.52 0.33
N TYR A 109 23.21 -14.73 0.04
CA TYR A 109 24.01 -15.95 0.10
C TYR A 109 24.08 -16.56 -1.28
N ARG A 110 25.27 -16.96 -1.71
CA ARG A 110 25.49 -17.50 -3.05
C ARG A 110 26.21 -18.85 -2.98
N ALA A 111 25.76 -19.78 -3.82
CA ALA A 111 26.45 -21.04 -4.06
C ALA A 111 27.64 -20.82 -5.01
N VAL A 112 28.72 -21.55 -4.80
CA VAL A 112 29.86 -21.56 -5.71
C VAL A 112 29.41 -22.04 -7.09
N PHE A 113 29.75 -21.28 -8.14
CA PHE A 113 29.25 -21.55 -9.49
C PHE A 113 29.69 -22.92 -10.02
N SER A 114 30.94 -23.33 -9.78
CA SER A 114 31.46 -24.63 -10.20
C SER A 114 30.66 -25.80 -9.60
N GLU A 115 30.24 -25.70 -8.34
CA GLU A 115 29.42 -26.71 -7.68
C GLU A 115 27.99 -26.76 -8.23
N CYS A 116 27.42 -25.61 -8.57
CA CYS A 116 26.12 -25.54 -9.22
C CYS A 116 26.17 -26.05 -10.68
N GLN A 117 27.27 -25.84 -11.38
CA GLN A 117 27.44 -26.29 -12.76
C GLN A 117 27.52 -27.82 -12.85
N ALA A 118 28.21 -28.45 -11.90
CA ALA A 118 28.32 -29.91 -11.81
C ALA A 118 27.09 -30.58 -11.16
N CYS A 119 26.08 -29.82 -10.75
CA CYS A 119 24.91 -30.36 -10.03
C CYS A 119 23.91 -31.03 -10.98
N ARG A 120 23.48 -32.25 -10.65
CA ARG A 120 22.45 -33.01 -11.38
C ARG A 120 21.10 -32.30 -11.47
N PHE A 121 20.79 -31.43 -10.52
CA PHE A 121 19.50 -30.73 -10.45
C PHE A 121 19.53 -29.32 -11.06
N ARG A 122 20.57 -28.98 -11.83
CA ARG A 122 20.72 -27.65 -12.45
C ARG A 122 19.51 -27.25 -13.29
N ASP A 123 18.95 -28.18 -14.06
CA ASP A 123 17.82 -27.88 -14.95
C ASP A 123 16.54 -27.55 -14.18
N LYS A 124 16.36 -28.10 -12.97
CA LYS A 124 15.20 -27.84 -12.10
C LYS A 124 15.40 -26.64 -11.16
N CYS A 125 16.64 -26.38 -10.74
CA CYS A 125 16.98 -25.37 -9.74
C CYS A 125 17.38 -24.02 -10.35
N CYS A 126 18.10 -24.05 -11.48
CA CYS A 126 18.76 -22.91 -12.10
C CYS A 126 18.67 -22.93 -13.64
N PRO A 127 17.49 -23.04 -14.26
CA PRO A 127 17.36 -23.11 -15.73
C PRO A 127 17.83 -21.84 -16.44
N THR A 128 17.72 -20.67 -15.81
CA THR A 128 18.10 -19.37 -16.42
C THR A 128 19.47 -18.85 -15.96
N ALA A 129 20.14 -19.53 -15.03
CA ALA A 129 21.38 -19.02 -14.44
C ALA A 129 22.60 -19.47 -15.26
N THR A 130 23.05 -18.60 -16.17
CA THR A 130 24.15 -18.91 -17.10
C THR A 130 25.53 -18.59 -16.54
N THR A 131 25.66 -17.54 -15.72
CA THR A 131 26.96 -17.01 -15.27
C THR A 131 27.13 -16.95 -13.75
N LYS A 132 26.05 -17.07 -12.98
CA LYS A 132 26.06 -16.96 -11.52
C LYS A 132 25.41 -18.19 -10.89
N GLY A 133 25.92 -18.61 -9.73
CA GLY A 133 25.33 -19.70 -8.95
C GLY A 133 23.99 -19.32 -8.33
N ARG A 134 23.31 -20.31 -7.73
CA ARG A 134 22.04 -20.08 -7.00
C ARG A 134 22.28 -19.04 -5.91
N THR A 135 21.43 -18.03 -5.86
CA THR A 135 21.49 -16.94 -4.87
C THR A 135 20.20 -16.93 -4.05
N ILE A 136 20.33 -16.88 -2.73
CA ILE A 136 19.24 -16.76 -1.77
C ILE A 136 19.39 -15.44 -1.03
N VAL A 137 18.25 -14.77 -0.82
CA VAL A 137 18.20 -13.51 -0.07
C VAL A 137 17.40 -13.74 1.19
N ARG A 138 18.02 -13.50 2.34
CA ARG A 138 17.39 -13.52 3.65
C ARG A 138 17.10 -12.08 4.06
N GLY A 139 15.84 -11.68 4.00
CA GLY A 139 15.38 -10.40 4.54
C GLY A 139 15.21 -10.49 6.06
N VAL A 140 15.95 -9.68 6.81
CA VAL A 140 15.75 -9.48 8.24
C VAL A 140 15.11 -8.12 8.42
N ASP A 141 13.86 -8.11 8.91
CA ASP A 141 13.16 -6.87 9.19
C ASP A 141 13.80 -6.15 10.38
N HIS A 142 13.87 -4.82 10.30
CA HIS A 142 14.39 -4.01 11.37
C HIS A 142 13.55 -4.20 12.65
N PRO A 143 14.13 -4.21 13.86
CA PRO A 143 13.39 -4.44 15.11
C PRO A 143 12.20 -3.48 15.29
N VAL A 144 12.30 -2.25 14.79
CA VAL A 144 11.19 -1.28 14.77
C VAL A 144 10.02 -1.76 13.92
N VAL A 145 10.29 -2.35 12.74
CA VAL A 145 9.26 -2.92 11.86
C VAL A 145 8.65 -4.16 12.50
N VAL A 146 9.47 -5.04 13.09
CA VAL A 146 8.98 -6.23 13.81
C VAL A 146 8.08 -5.83 14.99
N ALA A 147 8.48 -4.83 15.78
CA ALA A 147 7.68 -4.30 16.87
C ALA A 147 6.38 -3.67 16.36
N PHE A 148 6.42 -2.95 15.23
CA PHE A 148 5.23 -2.40 14.60
C PHE A 148 4.27 -3.49 14.11
N VAL A 149 4.76 -4.53 13.44
CA VAL A 149 3.94 -5.66 12.99
C VAL A 149 3.28 -6.37 14.19
N LYS A 150 4.05 -6.62 15.26
CA LYS A 150 3.50 -7.20 16.50
C LYS A 150 2.43 -6.30 17.12
N LYS A 151 2.65 -4.99 17.16
CA LYS A 151 1.66 -4.02 17.64
C LYS A 151 0.40 -4.05 16.77
N MET A 152 0.54 -4.04 15.44
CA MET A 152 -0.59 -4.03 14.52
C MET A 152 -1.40 -5.32 14.52
N ALA A 153 -0.81 -6.44 14.96
CA ALA A 153 -1.51 -7.71 15.16
C ALA A 153 -2.41 -7.74 16.41
N SER A 154 -2.33 -6.74 17.31
CA SER A 154 -3.21 -6.67 18.47
C SER A 154 -4.60 -6.15 18.09
N GLU A 155 -5.64 -6.69 18.73
CA GLU A 155 -7.02 -6.26 18.50
C GLU A 155 -7.24 -4.77 18.83
N GLU A 156 -6.51 -4.25 19.80
CA GLU A 156 -6.56 -2.82 20.17
C GLU A 156 -6.05 -1.93 19.05
N ALA A 157 -4.92 -2.30 18.44
CA ALA A 157 -4.35 -1.56 17.32
C ALA A 157 -5.25 -1.66 16.09
N GLU A 158 -5.88 -2.83 15.86
CA GLU A 158 -6.83 -3.00 14.76
C GLU A 158 -8.05 -2.07 14.91
N LYS A 159 -8.63 -1.99 16.12
CA LYS A 159 -9.76 -1.09 16.41
C LYS A 159 -9.40 0.38 16.14
N ILE A 160 -8.21 0.82 16.57
CA ILE A 160 -7.71 2.17 16.30
C ILE A 160 -7.43 2.37 14.80
N TYR A 161 -6.89 1.36 14.11
CA TYR A 161 -6.57 1.48 12.70
C TYR A 161 -7.83 1.61 11.84
N ARG A 162 -8.93 0.92 12.20
CA ARG A 162 -10.23 1.06 11.53
C ARG A 162 -10.79 2.49 11.58
N THR A 163 -10.47 3.28 12.61
CA THR A 163 -10.91 4.68 12.68
C THR A 163 -10.00 5.65 11.90
N ARG A 164 -8.81 5.19 11.47
CA ARG A 164 -7.79 6.02 10.81
C ARG A 164 -8.26 6.58 9.46
N GLY A 165 -9.05 5.82 8.70
CA GLY A 165 -9.55 6.28 7.40
C GLY A 165 -10.32 7.60 7.52
N ALA A 166 -11.17 7.72 8.52
CA ALA A 166 -11.95 8.93 8.70
C ALA A 166 -11.23 10.04 9.48
N VAL A 167 -10.28 9.68 10.37
CA VAL A 167 -9.54 10.66 11.18
C VAL A 167 -8.35 11.26 10.42
N ALA A 168 -7.73 10.52 9.50
CA ALA A 168 -6.50 10.95 8.84
C ALA A 168 -6.61 10.97 7.31
N GLU A 169 -7.23 9.96 6.70
CA GLU A 169 -7.25 9.86 5.24
C GLU A 169 -8.26 10.84 4.64
N PHE A 170 -9.43 10.98 5.26
CA PHE A 170 -10.43 11.95 4.85
C PHE A 170 -9.96 13.41 4.98
N PRO A 171 -9.39 13.88 6.11
CA PRO A 171 -8.82 15.24 6.19
C PRO A 171 -7.73 15.49 5.16
N ASN A 172 -6.86 14.50 4.91
CA ASN A 172 -5.80 14.63 3.91
C ASN A 172 -6.36 14.75 2.49
N ALA A 173 -7.38 13.95 2.16
CA ALA A 173 -8.10 14.07 0.88
C ALA A 173 -8.75 15.46 0.75
N TRP A 174 -9.40 15.92 1.83
CA TRP A 174 -10.05 17.23 1.86
C TRP A 174 -9.06 18.38 1.69
N ILE A 175 -7.92 18.35 2.38
CA ILE A 175 -6.85 19.34 2.24
C ILE A 175 -6.34 19.37 0.78
N LYS A 176 -6.17 18.21 0.15
CA LYS A 176 -5.73 18.14 -1.25
C LYS A 176 -6.78 18.66 -2.24
N ASP A 177 -8.05 18.37 -2.01
CA ASP A 177 -9.12 18.65 -2.97
C ASP A 177 -9.82 19.99 -2.76
N LYS A 178 -9.92 20.47 -1.52
CA LYS A 178 -10.60 21.73 -1.17
C LYS A 178 -9.64 22.87 -0.85
N ILE A 179 -8.56 22.61 -0.11
CA ILE A 179 -7.50 23.61 0.12
C ILE A 179 -6.55 23.66 -1.09
N GLY A 180 -6.45 22.57 -1.86
CA GLY A 180 -5.61 22.51 -3.06
C GLY A 180 -4.13 22.25 -2.78
N LEU A 181 -3.77 21.85 -1.55
CA LEU A 181 -2.38 21.61 -1.16
C LEU A 181 -1.88 20.27 -1.73
N ARG A 182 -1.47 20.28 -3.01
CA ARG A 182 -0.87 19.12 -3.69
C ARG A 182 0.65 19.16 -3.74
N GLN A 183 1.23 20.35 -3.64
CA GLN A 183 2.67 20.61 -3.62
C GLN A 183 2.94 21.73 -2.63
N PHE A 184 4.11 21.68 -1.99
CA PHE A 184 4.58 22.76 -1.12
C PHE A 184 5.29 23.82 -1.97
N HIS A 185 5.07 25.09 -1.65
CA HIS A 185 5.71 26.19 -2.37
C HIS A 185 7.10 26.47 -1.82
N LEU A 186 7.28 26.31 -0.51
CA LEU A 186 8.55 26.52 0.16
C LEU A 186 9.40 25.24 0.23
N ARG A 187 10.72 25.43 0.36
CA ARG A 187 11.71 24.36 0.53
C ARG A 187 12.27 24.35 1.95
N GLY A 188 12.55 23.15 2.46
CA GLY A 188 13.10 22.91 3.79
C GLY A 188 12.03 22.59 4.83
N LEU A 189 12.33 21.65 5.73
CA LEU A 189 11.37 21.06 6.68
C LEU A 189 10.62 22.11 7.50
N VAL A 190 11.32 23.11 8.04
CA VAL A 190 10.69 24.16 8.88
C VAL A 190 9.61 24.92 8.11
N LYS A 191 9.91 25.34 6.88
CA LYS A 191 8.97 26.12 6.05
C LYS A 191 7.81 25.28 5.53
N VAL A 192 8.09 24.05 5.12
CA VAL A 192 7.06 23.07 4.72
C VAL A 192 6.12 22.77 5.89
N CYS A 193 6.65 22.62 7.11
CA CYS A 193 5.83 22.42 8.30
C CYS A 193 4.90 23.61 8.56
N ILE A 194 5.34 24.85 8.32
CA ILE A 194 4.48 26.03 8.48
C ILE A 194 3.31 25.99 7.48
N GLU A 195 3.58 25.71 6.19
CA GLU A 195 2.51 25.58 5.18
C GLU A 195 1.51 24.47 5.54
N ALA A 196 2.01 23.31 5.95
CA ALA A 196 1.16 22.21 6.38
C ALA A 196 0.32 22.58 7.62
N LEU A 197 0.91 23.30 8.58
CA LEU A 197 0.23 23.72 9.80
C LEU A 197 -0.90 24.71 9.50
N TRP A 198 -0.69 25.65 8.58
CA TRP A 198 -1.75 26.54 8.11
C TRP A 198 -2.89 25.78 7.45
N ALA A 199 -2.59 24.81 6.57
CA ALA A 199 -3.63 24.00 5.93
C ALA A 199 -4.43 23.17 6.94
N CYS A 200 -3.76 22.55 7.93
CA CYS A 200 -4.42 21.84 9.02
C CYS A 200 -5.28 22.77 9.88
N LEU A 201 -4.79 23.97 10.20
CA LEU A 201 -5.54 24.96 10.97
C LEU A 201 -6.81 25.39 10.22
N THR A 202 -6.67 25.71 8.93
CA THR A 202 -7.81 26.08 8.07
C THR A 202 -8.83 24.96 8.01
N TYR A 203 -8.40 23.71 7.82
CA TYR A 203 -9.29 22.54 7.88
C TYR A 203 -10.04 22.48 9.21
N ASN A 204 -9.33 22.57 10.34
CA ASN A 204 -9.94 22.50 11.66
C ASN A 204 -10.97 23.61 11.88
N LEU A 205 -10.68 24.84 11.48
CA LEU A 205 -11.62 25.96 11.59
C LEU A 205 -12.88 25.75 10.74
N GLN A 206 -12.73 25.22 9.51
CA GLN A 206 -13.86 24.96 8.61
C GLN A 206 -14.74 23.78 9.02
N GLN A 207 -14.26 22.88 9.87
CA GLN A 207 -15.10 21.83 10.46
C GLN A 207 -15.96 22.34 11.62
N TRP A 208 -15.59 23.47 12.22
CA TRP A 208 -16.28 24.06 13.38
C TRP A 208 -17.32 25.12 13.02
N ILE A 209 -17.25 25.68 11.81
CA ILE A 209 -18.17 26.71 11.29
C ILE A 209 -19.23 26.04 10.41
#